data_AF-A0A842VRG9-F1
#
_entry.id   AF-A0A842VRG9-F1
#
_cell.length_a   1.000
_cell.length_b   1.000
_cell.length_c   1.000
_cell.angle_alpha   90.00
_cell.angle_beta   90.00
_cell.angle_gamma   90.00
#
_symmetry.space_group_name_H-M   'P 1'
#
loop_
_entity.id
_entity.type
_entity.pdbx_description
1 polymer ?
#
loop_
_entity_poly.entity_id
_entity_poly.type
_entity_poly.pdbx_seq_one_letter_code
_entity_poly.pdbx_strand_id
1 'polypeptide(L)'
;MSFIKNEFEKICFAIIVGNRDVFPDHLAKEGRNEIIELMNEMGYDYVIVNENDTPDGVVETREDAKICAELFKKNREERYLEF
;
A
#
# COMPACT_ATOMS: atom_id res chain seq x y z
N MET A 1 28.25 6.09 -25.95
CA MET A 1 27.10 5.16 -26.06
C MET A 1 26.07 5.62 -25.05
N SER A 2 24.94 6.08 -25.58
CA SER A 2 23.83 6.68 -24.82
C SER A 2 23.14 5.61 -23.98
N PHE A 3 23.08 5.78 -22.65
CA PHE A 3 22.11 5.09 -21.82
C PHE A 3 20.94 6.04 -21.65
N ILE A 4 19.92 5.85 -22.47
CA ILE A 4 18.61 6.45 -22.26
C ILE A 4 18.10 5.83 -20.96
N LYS A 5 18.19 6.59 -19.87
CA LYS A 5 17.41 6.33 -18.66
C LYS A 5 15.96 6.59 -19.09
N ASN A 6 15.23 5.54 -19.40
CA ASN A 6 13.79 5.67 -19.52
C ASN A 6 13.26 6.00 -18.12
N GLU A 7 13.02 7.28 -17.86
CA GLU A 7 12.28 7.78 -16.70
C GLU A 7 10.80 7.45 -16.86
N PHE A 8 10.48 6.17 -17.03
CA PHE A 8 9.12 5.73 -16.71
C PHE A 8 8.97 5.86 -15.20
N GLU A 9 7.94 6.58 -14.74
CA GLU A 9 7.56 6.58 -13.33
C GLU A 9 7.63 5.15 -12.81
N LYS A 10 8.35 4.94 -11.70
CA LYS A 10 8.29 3.66 -11.01
C LYS A 10 6.82 3.41 -10.67
N ILE A 11 6.27 2.32 -11.21
CA ILE A 11 4.89 1.93 -10.96
C ILE A 11 4.72 1.76 -9.45
N CYS A 12 3.81 2.54 -8.87
CA CYS A 12 3.50 2.50 -7.46
C CYS A 12 2.10 1.91 -7.26
N PHE A 13 2.02 0.81 -6.50
CA PHE A 13 0.76 0.12 -6.25
C PHE A 13 0.10 0.63 -4.97
N ALA A 14 -1.16 1.05 -5.06
CA ALA A 14 -2.01 1.23 -3.89
C ALA A 14 -2.62 -0.12 -3.50
N ILE A 15 -2.31 -0.59 -2.30
CA ILE A 15 -2.67 -1.93 -1.84
C ILE A 15 -3.61 -1.81 -0.63
N ILE A 16 -4.77 -2.46 -0.73
CA ILE A 16 -5.75 -2.54 0.34
C ILE A 16 -5.83 -3.99 0.79
N VAL A 17 -5.49 -4.26 2.05
CA VAL A 17 -5.72 -5.54 2.69
C VAL A 17 -6.95 -5.39 3.56
N GLY A 18 -7.98 -6.19 3.27
CA GLY A 18 -9.22 -6.19 4.04
C GLY A 18 -9.37 -7.46 4.87
N ASN A 19 -10.08 -7.35 5.98
CA ASN A 19 -10.48 -8.48 6.81
C ASN A 19 -11.99 -8.40 7.12
N ARG A 20 -12.57 -9.47 7.67
CA ARG A 20 -13.97 -9.51 8.12
C ARG A 20 -14.05 -10.24 9.45
N ASP A 21 -15.01 -9.85 10.28
CA ASP A 21 -15.25 -10.37 11.65
C ASP A 21 -15.32 -11.91 11.81
N VAL A 22 -15.45 -12.66 10.72
CA VAL A 22 -15.52 -14.13 10.70
C VAL A 22 -14.17 -14.80 10.46
N PHE A 23 -13.12 -14.04 10.16
CA PHE A 23 -11.77 -14.53 9.92
C PHE A 23 -10.82 -14.09 11.04
N PRO A 24 -9.85 -14.94 11.43
CA PRO A 24 -8.82 -14.55 12.39
C PRO A 24 -7.91 -13.43 11.88
N ASP A 25 -7.75 -12.38 12.69
CA ASP A 25 -6.96 -11.18 12.35
C ASP A 25 -5.50 -11.50 11.96
N HIS A 26 -4.91 -12.51 12.59
CA HIS A 26 -3.53 -12.93 12.28
C HIS A 26 -3.35 -13.36 10.82
N LEU A 27 -4.37 -13.95 10.19
CA LEU A 27 -4.28 -14.36 8.78
C LEU A 27 -4.23 -13.15 7.84
N ALA A 28 -4.97 -12.09 8.17
CA ALA A 28 -4.95 -10.86 7.40
C ALA A 28 -3.59 -10.14 7.55
N LYS A 29 -3.04 -10.15 8.77
CA LYS A 29 -1.69 -9.65 9.05
C LYS A 29 -0.60 -10.43 8.32
N GLU A 30 -0.68 -11.76 8.31
CA GLU A 30 0.26 -12.64 7.59
C GLU A 30 0.19 -12.38 6.07
N GLY A 31 -1.02 -12.38 5.50
CA GLY A 31 -1.20 -12.09 4.07
C GLY A 31 -0.72 -10.68 3.67
N ARG A 32 -0.89 -9.69 4.55
CA ARG A 32 -0.31 -8.35 4.37
C ARG A 32 1.22 -8.40 4.25
N ASN A 33 1.88 -9.16 5.13
CA ASN A 33 3.33 -9.28 5.14
C ASN A 33 3.84 -10.00 3.88
N GLU A 34 3.17 -11.07 3.45
CA GLU A 34 3.49 -11.76 2.20
C GLU A 34 3.41 -10.84 0.98
N ILE A 35 2.39 -9.97 0.92
CA ILE A 35 2.25 -8.99 -0.15
C ILE A 35 3.40 -7.99 -0.13
N ILE A 36 3.78 -7.49 1.06
CA ILE A 36 4.90 -6.56 1.22
C ILE A 36 6.21 -7.20 0.76
N GLU A 37 6.48 -8.42 1.18
CA GLU A 37 7.66 -9.19 0.76
C GLU A 37 7.70 -9.34 -0.75
N LEU A 38 6.60 -9.76 -1.38
CA LEU A 38 6.49 -9.89 -2.82
C LEU A 38 6.75 -8.57 -3.57
N MET A 39 6.17 -7.46 -3.10
CA MET A 39 6.40 -6.14 -3.73
C MET A 39 7.87 -5.72 -3.64
N ASN A 40 8.51 -5.96 -2.50
CA ASN A 40 9.93 -5.69 -2.29
C ASN A 40 10.81 -6.55 -3.21
N GLU A 41 10.50 -7.86 -3.34
CA GLU A 41 11.21 -8.78 -4.23
C GLU A 41 11.08 -8.38 -5.71
N MET A 42 9.90 -7.92 -6.11
CA MET A 42 9.64 -7.45 -7.48
C MET A 42 10.22 -6.05 -7.75
N GLY A 43 10.66 -5.33 -6.71
CA GLY A 43 11.23 -3.99 -6.81
C GLY A 43 10.22 -2.90 -7.16
N TYR A 44 8.95 -3.10 -6.78
CA TYR A 44 7.89 -2.11 -6.97
C TYR A 44 7.73 -1.21 -5.75
N ASP A 45 7.40 0.06 -6.01
CA ASP A 45 6.95 0.94 -4.95
C ASP A 45 5.49 0.61 -4.62
N TYR A 46 5.08 0.80 -3.37
CA TYR A 46 3.70 0.58 -2.95
C TYR A 46 3.29 1.53 -1.83
N VAL A 47 1.98 1.66 -1.65
CA VAL A 47 1.33 2.37 -0.56
C VAL A 47 0.33 1.42 0.07
N ILE A 48 0.48 1.19 1.37
CA ILE A 48 -0.37 0.31 2.16
C ILE A 48 -0.61 0.96 3.52
N VAL A 49 -1.77 0.71 4.12
CA VAL A 49 -2.08 1.20 5.46
C VAL A 49 -1.08 0.62 6.47
N ASN A 50 -0.63 1.46 7.40
CA ASN A 50 0.32 1.08 8.43
C ASN A 50 -0.40 0.40 9.60
N GLU A 51 0.31 -0.47 10.32
CA GLU A 51 -0.21 -1.14 11.53
C GLU A 51 -0.51 -0.18 12.68
N ASN A 52 -0.01 1.07 12.60
CA ASN A 52 -0.33 2.13 13.56
C ASN A 52 -1.57 2.94 13.18
N ASP A 53 -2.00 2.89 11.91
CA ASP A 53 -3.10 3.71 11.39
C ASP A 53 -4.44 2.98 11.49
N THR A 54 -4.43 1.64 11.39
CA THR A 54 -5.60 0.77 11.58
C THR A 54 -5.19 -0.52 12.29
N PRO A 55 -6.12 -1.26 12.92
CA PRO A 55 -5.82 -2.57 13.51
C PRO A 55 -5.12 -3.49 12.49
N ASP A 56 -3.95 -4.01 12.86
CA ASP A 56 -3.09 -4.87 12.01
C ASP A 56 -2.73 -4.32 10.62
N GLY A 57 -2.97 -3.02 10.37
CA GLY A 57 -2.74 -2.40 9.07
C GLY A 57 -3.70 -2.89 7.99
N VAL A 58 -4.89 -3.37 8.41
CA VAL A 58 -5.95 -3.86 7.53
C VAL A 58 -7.18 -2.94 7.58
N VAL A 59 -8.04 -3.04 6.58
CA VAL A 59 -9.26 -2.24 6.43
C VAL A 59 -10.47 -3.12 6.72
N GLU A 60 -11.15 -2.87 7.83
CA GLU A 60 -12.33 -3.64 8.26
C GLU A 60 -13.58 -2.77 8.32
N THR A 61 -13.41 -1.53 8.77
CA THR A 61 -14.50 -0.58 8.99
C THR A 61 -14.55 0.51 7.91
N ARG A 62 -15.65 1.25 7.88
CA ARG A 62 -15.78 2.43 7.00
C ARG A 62 -14.80 3.53 7.40
N GLU A 63 -14.46 3.61 8.67
CA GLU A 63 -13.50 4.55 9.23
C GLU A 63 -12.10 4.22 8.73
N ASP A 64 -11.70 2.95 8.74
CA ASP A 64 -10.42 2.48 8.18
C ASP A 64 -10.32 2.79 6.69
N ALA A 65 -11.42 2.61 5.94
CA ALA A 65 -11.48 2.92 4.52
C ALA A 65 -11.24 4.41 4.23
N LYS A 66 -11.67 5.32 5.12
CA LYS A 66 -11.37 6.75 5.00
C LYS A 66 -9.89 7.04 5.25
N ILE A 67 -9.30 6.42 6.26
CA ILE A 67 -7.86 6.54 6.55
C ILE A 67 -7.04 6.09 5.34
N CYS A 68 -7.39 4.93 4.78
CA CYS A 68 -6.77 4.40 3.56
C CYS A 68 -6.92 5.36 2.37
N ALA A 69 -8.11 5.93 2.17
CA ALA A 69 -8.37 6.87 1.07
C ALA A 69 -7.54 8.16 1.19
N GLU A 70 -7.44 8.74 2.39
CA GLU A 70 -6.64 9.93 2.63
C GLU A 70 -5.13 9.65 2.46
N LEU A 71 -4.65 8.48 2.91
CA LEU A 71 -3.28 8.04 2.68
C LEU A 71 -2.95 7.99 1.18
N PHE A 72 -3.81 7.36 0.38
CA PHE A 72 -3.60 7.24 -1.07
C PHE A 72 -3.68 8.59 -1.77
N LYS A 73 -4.61 9.45 -1.35
CA LYS A 73 -4.73 10.81 -1.88
C LYS A 73 -3.47 11.62 -1.61
N LYS A 74 -2.97 11.62 -0.36
CA LYS A 74 -1.74 12.33 0.01
C LYS A 74 -0.55 11.82 -0.80
N ASN A 75 -0.37 10.51 -0.92
CA ASN A 75 0.72 9.94 -1.68
C ASN A 75 0.65 10.28 -3.17
N ARG A 76 -0.56 10.32 -3.74
CA ARG A 76 -0.81 10.77 -5.11
C ARG A 76 -0.43 12.24 -5.28
N GLU A 77 -0.84 13.11 -4.35
CA GLU A 77 -0.52 14.55 -4.37
C GLU A 77 0.99 14.81 -4.25
N GLU A 78 1.67 14.13 -3.33
CA GLU A 78 3.13 14.24 -3.16
C GLU A 78 3.88 13.83 -4.44
N ARG A 79 3.49 12.72 -5.07
CA ARG A 79 4.09 12.26 -6.33
C ARG A 79 3.84 13.20 -7.51
N TYR A 80 2.71 13.92 -7.54
CA TYR A 80 2.49 14.94 -8.59
C TYR A 80 3.31 16.22 -8.40
N LEU A 81 3.75 16.52 -7.17
CA LEU A 81 4.54 17.72 -6.85
C LEU A 81 6.04 17.53 -7.05
N GLU A 82 6.50 16.30 -7.27
CA GLU A 82 7.89 15.99 -7.65
C GLU A 82 8.18 16.26 -9.15
N PHE A 83 7.19 16.74 -9.90
CA PHE A 83 7.27 17.23 -11.28
C PHE A 83 7.27 18.76 -11.35
#